data_AF-A0A9E3N6Y2-F1
#
_entry.id   AF-A0A9E3N6Y2-F1
#
_cell.length_a   1.000
_cell.length_b   1.000
_cell.length_c   1.000
_cell.angle_alpha   90.00
_cell.angle_beta   90.00
_cell.angle_gamma   90.00
#
_symmetry.space_group_name_H-M   'P 1'
#
loop_
_entity.id
_entity.type
_entity.pdbx_description
1 polymer ?
#
loop_
_entity_poly.entity_id
_entity_poly.type
_entity_poly.pdbx_seq_one_letter_code
_entity_poly.pdbx_strand_id
1 'polypeptide(L)'
;MPEADIAFLDEVFLGSTAILNTLLGLLNERQFRRGHTRMRCPLRICVGAANELPEDESLAAFADRFLLHVFVEPVADHRLEDLLAAGWQAGRPAVATKADLSCLDVLNAAVDKVDMDAVRPALAHAVRQLRQAGIALSDRRIVRAQRLIAASSALAGRQQATAADLWPLLFAIPHQAAQASAREVLRDVLVQAAHPLLQSVTEHAAQTPQARIGRLVEEADR
;
A
#
# COMPACT_ATOMS: atom_id res chain seq x y z
N MET A 1 1.32 0.94 22.01
CA MET A 1 1.76 1.59 20.76
C MET A 1 3.23 2.03 20.75
N PRO A 2 3.77 2.80 21.72
CA PRO A 2 5.10 3.42 21.56
C PRO A 2 6.26 2.42 21.47
N GLU A 3 6.07 1.18 21.90
CA GLU A 3 7.06 0.09 21.84
C GLU A 3 6.71 -0.97 20.76
N ALA A 4 5.64 -0.77 19.99
CA ALA A 4 5.17 -1.78 19.03
C ALA A 4 5.88 -1.68 17.67
N ASP A 5 6.23 -2.82 17.08
CA ASP A 5 6.77 -2.90 15.71
C ASP A 5 5.69 -2.79 14.64
N ILE A 6 4.48 -3.29 14.95
CA ILE A 6 3.30 -3.24 14.08
C ILE A 6 2.14 -2.62 14.86
N ALA A 7 1.45 -1.67 14.23
CA ALA A 7 0.25 -1.06 14.74
C ALA A 7 -0.94 -1.32 13.81
N PHE A 8 -2.07 -1.72 14.38
CA PHE A 8 -3.37 -1.69 13.72
C PHE A 8 -4.24 -0.64 14.41
N LEU A 9 -4.81 0.26 13.62
CA LEU A 9 -5.66 1.36 14.08
C LEU A 9 -7.02 1.21 13.40
N ASP A 10 -8.00 0.72 14.14
CA ASP A 10 -9.38 0.66 13.66
C ASP A 10 -10.07 2.02 13.80
N GLU A 11 -10.96 2.34 12.86
CA GLU A 11 -11.67 3.62 12.76
C GLU A 11 -10.74 4.84 12.95
N VAL A 12 -9.60 4.83 12.24
CA VAL A 12 -8.45 5.71 12.54
C VAL A 12 -8.77 7.21 12.50
N PHE A 13 -9.83 7.61 11.78
CA PHE A 13 -10.25 9.01 11.65
C PHE A 13 -11.24 9.48 12.73
N LEU A 14 -11.78 8.58 13.56
CA LEU A 14 -12.72 8.92 14.65
C LEU A 14 -12.00 9.32 15.95
N GLY A 15 -10.67 9.28 15.97
CA GLY A 15 -9.87 9.69 17.12
C GLY A 15 -10.00 11.19 17.42
N SER A 16 -9.91 11.55 18.70
CA SER A 16 -9.85 12.96 19.10
C SER A 16 -8.63 13.67 18.48
N THR A 17 -8.70 14.99 18.29
CA THR A 17 -7.59 15.80 17.74
C THR A 17 -6.27 15.59 18.48
N ALA A 18 -6.32 15.39 19.81
CA ALA A 18 -5.14 15.10 20.62
C ALA A 18 -4.49 13.74 20.26
N ILE A 19 -5.32 12.72 20.00
CA ILE A 19 -4.86 11.39 19.58
C ILE A 19 -4.26 11.47 18.18
N LEU A 20 -4.94 12.12 17.23
CA LEU A 20 -4.48 12.26 15.85
C LEU A 20 -3.14 13.01 15.76
N ASN A 21 -2.97 14.09 16.52
CA ASN A 21 -1.69 14.81 16.59
C ASN A 21 -0.57 13.95 17.18
N THR A 22 -0.88 13.11 18.16
CA THR A 22 0.09 12.17 18.74
C THR A 22 0.47 11.09 17.71
N LEU A 23 -0.51 10.58 16.96
CA LEU A 23 -0.28 9.63 15.87
C LEU A 23 0.52 10.26 14.73
N LEU A 24 0.34 11.54 14.42
CA LEU A 24 1.19 12.26 13.46
C LEU A 24 2.66 12.25 13.87
N GLY A 25 2.97 12.57 15.12
CA GLY A 25 4.35 12.50 15.63
C GLY A 25 4.92 11.08 15.51
N LEU A 26 4.12 10.08 15.87
CA LEU A 26 4.51 8.68 15.83
C LEU A 26 4.76 8.18 14.39
N LEU A 27 3.87 8.49 13.44
CA LEU A 27 3.95 8.04 12.05
C LEU A 27 5.08 8.74 11.27
N ASN A 28 5.38 10.01 11.57
CA ASN A 28 6.35 10.79 10.79
C ASN A 28 7.74 10.82 11.42
N GLU A 29 7.81 11.13 12.71
CA GLU A 29 9.07 11.33 13.41
C GLU A 29 9.56 10.05 14.07
N ARG A 30 8.72 9.00 14.09
CA ARG A 30 8.95 7.78 14.87
C ARG A 30 9.24 8.12 16.34
N GLN A 31 8.54 9.13 16.86
CA GLN A 31 8.70 9.62 18.23
C GLN A 31 7.34 9.72 18.93
N PHE A 32 7.36 9.41 20.23
CA PHE A 32 6.23 9.58 21.13
C PHE A 32 6.65 10.45 22.31
N ARG A 33 5.80 11.43 22.66
CA ARG A 33 6.06 12.34 23.78
C ARG A 33 5.23 11.92 25.00
N ARG A 34 5.92 11.63 26.11
CA ARG A 34 5.30 11.34 27.42
C ARG A 34 5.70 12.45 28.41
N GLY A 35 4.83 13.44 28.57
CA GLY A 35 5.11 14.64 29.37
C GLY A 35 6.27 15.44 28.78
N HIS A 36 7.40 15.49 29.48
CA HIS A 36 8.64 16.14 29.02
C HIS A 36 9.62 15.19 28.31
N THR A 37 9.34 13.87 28.31
CA THR A 37 10.23 12.87 27.73
C THR A 37 9.84 12.57 26.29
N ARG A 38 10.83 12.46 25.39
CA ARG A 38 10.67 11.96 24.03
C ARG A 38 11.21 10.54 23.93
N MET A 39 10.41 9.63 23.40
CA MET A 39 10.73 8.21 23.22
C MET A 39 10.77 7.90 21.73
N ARG A 40 11.77 7.15 21.27
CA ARG A 40 11.82 6.63 19.90
C ARG A 40 10.93 5.40 19.79
N CYS A 41 10.10 5.34 18.77
CA CYS A 41 9.19 4.22 18.51
C CYS A 41 9.81 3.27 17.47
N PRO A 42 9.81 1.95 17.69
CA PRO A 42 10.34 0.96 16.76
C PRO A 42 9.37 0.62 15.62
N LEU A 43 8.25 1.35 15.52
CA LEU A 43 7.19 1.10 14.54
C LEU A 43 7.76 0.94 13.13
N ARG A 44 7.49 -0.20 12.51
CA ARG A 44 7.82 -0.51 11.11
C ARG A 44 6.60 -0.35 10.24
N ILE A 45 5.48 -0.95 10.64
CA ILE A 45 4.23 -0.99 9.87
C ILE A 45 3.09 -0.38 10.69
N CYS A 46 2.31 0.51 10.08
CA CYS A 46 1.02 0.95 10.61
C CYS A 46 -0.05 0.68 9.57
N VAL A 47 -1.10 -0.02 9.97
CA VAL A 47 -2.29 -0.27 9.17
C VAL A 47 -3.44 0.49 9.82
N GLY A 48 -4.05 1.41 9.08
CA GLY A 48 -5.27 2.08 9.48
C GLY A 48 -6.46 1.47 8.74
N ALA A 49 -7.55 1.22 9.45
CA ALA A 49 -8.84 0.88 8.88
C ALA A 49 -9.82 2.02 9.11
N ALA A 50 -10.68 2.25 8.14
CA ALA A 50 -11.76 3.23 8.20
C ALA A 50 -12.84 2.84 7.20
N ASN A 51 -14.10 3.13 7.54
CA ASN A 51 -15.22 2.91 6.62
C ASN A 51 -15.25 3.98 5.52
N GLU A 52 -14.86 5.21 5.85
CA GLU A 52 -14.87 6.35 4.93
C GLU A 52 -13.59 7.17 5.10
N LEU A 53 -13.18 7.84 4.02
CA LEU A 53 -12.10 8.82 4.07
C LEU A 53 -12.66 10.17 4.51
N PRO A 54 -11.91 10.93 5.30
CA PRO A 54 -12.41 12.19 5.83
C PRO A 54 -12.50 13.27 4.74
N GLU A 55 -13.57 14.06 4.80
CA GLU A 55 -13.74 15.26 3.95
C GLU A 55 -13.08 16.52 4.55
N ASP A 56 -12.90 16.54 5.87
CA ASP A 56 -12.25 17.64 6.59
C ASP A 56 -10.76 17.76 6.20
N GLU A 57 -10.32 18.97 5.87
CA GLU A 57 -8.95 19.25 5.38
C GLU A 57 -7.87 18.83 6.40
N SER A 58 -8.12 18.98 7.70
CA SER A 58 -7.16 18.61 8.74
C SER A 58 -6.97 17.09 8.82
N LEU A 59 -8.07 16.34 8.65
CA LEU A 59 -8.07 14.89 8.60
C LEU A 59 -7.55 14.38 7.25
N ALA A 60 -7.76 15.09 6.15
CA ALA A 60 -7.17 14.78 4.85
C ALA A 60 -5.63 14.86 4.90
N ALA A 61 -5.06 15.86 5.59
CA ALA A 61 -3.62 15.96 5.81
C ALA A 61 -3.04 14.81 6.67
N PHE A 62 -3.87 14.26 7.56
CA PHE A 62 -3.55 13.04 8.33
C PHE A 62 -3.66 11.78 7.46
N ALA A 63 -4.72 11.65 6.66
CA ALA A 63 -4.90 10.57 5.69
C ALA A 63 -3.72 10.53 4.68
N ASP A 64 -3.17 11.69 4.29
CA ASP A 64 -2.01 11.74 3.39
C ASP A 64 -0.74 11.07 3.96
N ARG A 65 -0.71 10.77 5.27
CA ARG A 65 0.38 10.03 5.93
C ARG A 65 0.32 8.53 5.65
N PHE A 66 -0.85 8.00 5.27
CA PHE A 66 -0.99 6.65 4.79
C PHE A 66 -0.66 6.64 3.30
N LEU A 67 0.43 5.98 2.96
CA LEU A 67 0.92 5.97 1.57
C LEU A 67 0.10 5.02 0.70
N LEU A 68 -0.21 3.84 1.20
CA LEU A 68 -1.00 2.83 0.50
C LEU A 68 -2.46 2.88 0.94
N HIS A 69 -3.36 2.83 -0.04
CA HIS A 69 -4.81 2.73 0.15
C HIS A 69 -5.33 1.51 -0.59
N VAL A 70 -6.02 0.64 0.16
CA VAL A 70 -6.64 -0.59 -0.34
C VAL A 70 -8.11 -0.55 0.04
N PHE A 71 -8.98 -0.70 -0.96
CA PHE A 71 -10.42 -0.76 -0.78
C PHE A 71 -10.85 -2.22 -0.75
N VAL A 72 -11.50 -2.62 0.35
CA VAL A 72 -11.96 -3.99 0.56
C VAL A 72 -13.46 -4.01 0.41
N GLU A 73 -13.94 -4.83 -0.53
CA GLU A 73 -15.36 -5.05 -0.76
C GLU A 73 -15.82 -6.31 -0.02
N PRO A 74 -17.11 -6.40 0.38
CA PRO A 74 -17.68 -7.63 0.89
C PRO A 74 -17.49 -8.79 -0.09
N VAL A 75 -17.36 -10.01 0.44
CA VAL A 75 -17.27 -11.21 -0.38
C VAL A 75 -18.57 -11.38 -1.17
N ALA A 76 -18.45 -11.72 -2.45
CA ALA A 76 -19.59 -12.00 -3.30
C ALA A 76 -20.42 -13.18 -2.77
N ASP A 77 -21.75 -13.10 -2.95
CA ASP A 77 -22.72 -14.04 -2.37
C ASP A 77 -22.39 -15.52 -2.63
N HIS A 78 -21.97 -15.86 -3.85
CA HIS A 78 -21.59 -17.22 -4.23
C HIS A 78 -20.35 -17.81 -3.52
N ARG A 79 -19.64 -17.00 -2.71
CA ARG A 79 -18.52 -17.47 -1.86
C ARG A 79 -18.80 -17.27 -0.37
N LEU A 80 -20.06 -17.08 0.01
CA LEU A 80 -20.44 -16.87 1.40
C LEU A 80 -20.14 -18.12 2.24
N GLU A 81 -20.41 -19.31 1.72
CA GLU A 81 -20.09 -20.59 2.37
C GLU A 81 -18.58 -20.72 2.65
N ASP A 82 -17.74 -20.35 1.68
CA ASP A 82 -16.27 -20.34 1.83
C ASP A 82 -15.83 -19.36 2.92
N LEU A 83 -16.40 -18.15 2.94
CA LEU A 83 -16.12 -17.14 3.96
C LEU A 83 -16.48 -17.65 5.36
N LEU A 84 -17.66 -18.26 5.51
CA LEU A 84 -18.12 -18.81 6.79
C LEU A 84 -17.23 -19.97 7.26
N ALA A 85 -16.85 -20.86 6.34
CA ALA A 85 -15.93 -21.96 6.63
C ALA A 85 -14.55 -21.46 7.06
N ALA A 86 -13.98 -20.49 6.33
CA ALA A 86 -12.69 -19.90 6.64
C ALA A 86 -12.71 -19.12 7.97
N GLY A 87 -13.77 -18.33 8.21
CA GLY A 87 -13.96 -17.58 9.46
C GLY A 87 -14.03 -18.47 10.70
N TRP A 88 -14.68 -19.64 10.58
CA TRP A 88 -14.73 -20.63 11.66
C TRP A 88 -13.35 -21.26 11.94
N GLN A 89 -12.54 -21.47 10.90
CA GLN A 89 -11.18 -22.03 11.04
C GLN A 89 -10.16 -21.00 11.55
N ALA A 90 -10.32 -19.71 11.22
CA ALA A 90 -9.38 -18.65 11.57
C ALA A 90 -9.15 -18.47 13.09
N GLY A 91 -10.10 -18.90 13.94
CA GLY A 91 -9.93 -18.94 15.39
C GLY A 91 -8.89 -19.93 15.91
N ARG A 92 -8.27 -20.74 15.04
CA ARG A 92 -7.25 -21.76 15.39
C ARG A 92 -5.91 -21.39 14.76
N PRO A 93 -4.99 -20.73 15.47
CA PRO A 93 -3.72 -20.33 14.90
C PRO A 93 -2.81 -21.55 14.74
N ALA A 94 -2.51 -21.91 13.51
CA ALA A 94 -1.34 -22.73 13.16
C ALA A 94 -0.52 -21.99 12.10
N VAL A 95 -0.02 -20.80 12.48
CA VAL A 95 0.88 -20.04 11.60
C VAL A 95 2.30 -20.44 11.95
N ALA A 96 2.95 -21.22 11.08
CA ALA A 96 4.39 -21.44 11.18
C ALA A 96 5.11 -20.11 10.90
N THR A 97 6.01 -19.69 11.80
CA THR A 97 6.84 -18.50 11.58
C THR A 97 7.75 -18.72 10.38
N LYS A 98 7.51 -17.96 9.31
CA LYS A 98 8.29 -18.06 8.06
C LYS A 98 9.47 -17.09 8.00
N ALA A 99 9.41 -15.98 8.72
CA ALA A 99 10.44 -14.94 8.75
C ALA A 99 10.34 -14.10 10.03
N ASP A 100 11.46 -13.47 10.40
CA ASP A 100 11.53 -12.51 11.50
C ASP A 100 11.37 -11.06 11.00
N LEU A 101 10.98 -10.14 11.89
CA LEU A 101 10.84 -8.72 11.56
C LEU A 101 12.16 -8.06 11.16
N SER A 102 13.31 -8.60 11.59
CA SER A 102 14.62 -8.13 11.12
C SER A 102 14.82 -8.28 9.61
N CYS A 103 14.10 -9.19 8.95
CA CYS A 103 14.10 -9.30 7.49
C CYS A 103 13.58 -8.01 6.82
N LEU A 104 12.66 -7.28 7.46
CA LEU A 104 12.18 -5.99 6.96
C LEU A 104 13.27 -4.92 6.99
N ASP A 105 14.20 -4.98 7.95
CA ASP A 105 15.30 -4.03 8.06
C ASP A 105 16.30 -4.26 6.90
N VAL A 106 16.56 -5.52 6.54
CA VAL A 106 17.36 -5.88 5.35
C VAL A 106 16.71 -5.37 4.07
N LEU A 107 15.39 -5.58 3.91
CA LEU A 107 14.66 -5.09 2.75
C LEU A 107 14.67 -3.56 2.67
N ASN A 108 14.45 -2.86 3.78
CA ASN A 108 14.52 -1.40 3.81
C ASN A 108 15.92 -0.88 3.40
N ALA A 109 16.99 -1.53 3.85
CA ALA A 109 18.34 -1.18 3.44
C ALA A 109 18.61 -1.46 1.96
N ALA A 110 17.95 -2.46 1.36
CA ALA A 110 18.03 -2.74 -0.07
C ALA A 110 17.27 -1.67 -0.88
N VAL A 111 16.10 -1.21 -0.42
CA VAL A 111 15.32 -0.14 -1.07
C VAL A 111 16.14 1.12 -1.28
N ASP A 112 16.94 1.53 -0.28
CA ASP A 112 17.76 2.74 -0.37
C ASP A 112 18.92 2.60 -1.40
N LYS A 113 19.21 1.39 -1.88
CA LYS A 113 20.25 1.09 -2.89
C LYS A 113 19.71 0.90 -4.31
N VAL A 114 18.39 0.88 -4.49
CA VAL A 114 17.79 0.68 -5.82
C VAL A 114 18.01 1.92 -6.69
N ASP A 115 18.58 1.72 -7.87
CA ASP A 115 18.68 2.73 -8.91
C ASP A 115 17.30 3.03 -9.51
N MET A 116 16.92 4.30 -9.47
CA MET A 116 15.64 4.83 -9.94
C MET A 116 15.77 5.65 -11.23
N ASP A 117 16.97 5.90 -11.73
CA ASP A 117 17.20 6.83 -12.84
C ASP A 117 16.47 6.41 -14.11
N ALA A 118 16.49 5.11 -14.41
CA ALA A 118 15.83 4.56 -15.60
C ALA A 118 14.29 4.67 -15.55
N VAL A 119 13.68 4.56 -14.36
CA VAL A 119 12.20 4.55 -14.21
C VAL A 119 11.60 5.94 -13.97
N ARG A 120 12.37 6.91 -13.46
CA ARG A 120 11.89 8.27 -13.15
C ARG A 120 11.17 8.96 -14.33
N PRO A 121 11.66 8.89 -15.58
CA PRO A 121 10.94 9.47 -16.72
C PRO A 121 9.55 8.85 -16.93
N ALA A 122 9.45 7.52 -16.81
CA ALA A 122 8.18 6.80 -16.93
C ALA A 122 7.23 7.13 -15.78
N LEU A 123 7.73 7.22 -14.54
CA LEU A 123 6.96 7.70 -13.39
C LEU A 123 6.45 9.13 -13.60
N ALA A 124 7.31 10.05 -14.06
CA ALA A 124 6.92 11.43 -14.33
C ALA A 124 5.86 11.51 -15.45
N HIS A 125 5.96 10.65 -16.47
CA HIS A 125 4.94 10.53 -17.51
C HIS A 125 3.60 10.04 -16.93
N ALA A 126 3.61 8.98 -16.11
CA ALA A 126 2.41 8.47 -15.44
C ALA A 126 1.72 9.55 -14.58
N VAL A 127 2.49 10.29 -13.77
CA VAL A 127 1.95 11.38 -12.94
C VAL A 127 1.33 12.49 -13.79
N ARG A 128 1.93 12.84 -14.95
CA ARG A 128 1.37 13.83 -15.87
C ARG A 128 0.04 13.34 -16.47
N GLN A 129 -0.06 12.07 -16.85
CA GLN A 129 -1.30 11.49 -17.36
C GLN A 129 -2.41 11.52 -16.29
N LEU A 130 -2.09 11.15 -15.04
CA LEU A 130 -3.04 11.25 -13.92
C LEU A 130 -3.55 12.68 -13.74
N ARG A 131 -2.63 13.67 -13.76
CA ARG A 131 -3.01 15.10 -13.63
C ARG A 131 -3.92 15.56 -14.77
N GLN A 132 -3.66 15.14 -16.01
CA GLN A 132 -4.51 15.45 -17.17
C GLN A 132 -5.92 14.85 -17.03
N ALA A 133 -6.03 13.69 -16.39
CA ALA A 133 -7.30 13.04 -16.08
C ALA A 133 -7.99 13.59 -14.81
N GLY A 134 -7.48 14.68 -14.21
CA GLY A 134 -8.04 15.28 -13.00
C GLY A 134 -7.69 14.55 -11.70
N ILE A 135 -6.80 13.55 -11.75
CA ILE A 135 -6.36 12.79 -10.57
C ILE A 135 -5.08 13.44 -10.02
N ALA A 136 -5.23 14.27 -9.00
CA ALA A 136 -4.12 14.94 -8.35
C ALA A 136 -3.51 14.09 -7.22
N LEU A 137 -2.18 14.01 -7.21
CA LEU A 137 -1.41 13.48 -6.08
C LEU A 137 -0.55 14.59 -5.50
N SER A 138 -0.44 14.65 -4.18
CA SER A 138 0.46 15.60 -3.50
C SER A 138 1.92 15.33 -3.89
N ASP A 139 2.75 16.38 -3.91
CA ASP A 139 4.18 16.22 -4.20
C ASP A 139 4.85 15.25 -3.21
N ARG A 140 4.42 15.30 -1.93
CA ARG A 140 4.84 14.33 -0.91
C ARG A 140 4.57 12.90 -1.35
N ARG A 141 3.35 12.61 -1.82
CA ARG A 141 2.93 11.27 -2.23
C ARG A 141 3.68 10.81 -3.47
N ILE A 142 3.90 11.69 -4.45
CA ILE A 142 4.70 11.39 -5.65
C ILE A 142 6.15 11.05 -5.26
N VAL A 143 6.77 11.85 -4.39
CA VAL A 143 8.13 11.59 -3.89
C VAL A 143 8.18 10.29 -3.10
N ARG A 144 7.20 10.03 -2.23
CA ARG A 144 7.15 8.80 -1.41
C ARG A 144 6.82 7.55 -2.23
N ALA A 145 6.06 7.65 -3.32
CA ALA A 145 5.76 6.55 -4.21
C ALA A 145 7.02 5.93 -4.84
N GLN A 146 8.09 6.71 -5.01
CA GLN A 146 9.40 6.16 -5.42
C GLN A 146 9.90 5.07 -4.46
N ARG A 147 9.66 5.18 -3.15
CA ARG A 147 10.03 4.11 -2.20
C ARG A 147 9.22 2.83 -2.41
N LEU A 148 7.97 2.93 -2.87
CA LEU A 148 7.16 1.75 -3.19
C LEU A 148 7.68 1.04 -4.46
N ILE A 149 8.03 1.82 -5.48
CA ILE A 149 8.60 1.31 -6.73
C ILE A 149 9.95 0.64 -6.46
N ALA A 150 10.81 1.28 -5.67
CA ALA A 150 12.07 0.69 -5.22
C ALA A 150 11.85 -0.56 -4.37
N ALA A 151 10.83 -0.61 -3.51
CA ALA A 151 10.46 -1.81 -2.75
C ALA A 151 10.00 -2.96 -3.66
N SER A 152 9.20 -2.69 -4.70
CA SER A 152 8.86 -3.68 -5.73
C SER A 152 10.12 -4.25 -6.38
N SER A 153 11.06 -3.40 -6.82
CA SER A 153 12.30 -3.88 -7.44
C SER A 153 13.17 -4.71 -6.47
N ALA A 154 13.33 -4.25 -5.23
CA ALA A 154 14.10 -4.94 -4.20
C ALA A 154 13.48 -6.30 -3.83
N LEU A 155 12.14 -6.39 -3.72
CA LEU A 155 11.42 -7.64 -3.47
C LEU A 155 11.55 -8.63 -4.64
N ALA A 156 11.67 -8.13 -5.87
CA ALA A 156 12.01 -8.93 -7.05
C ALA A 156 13.50 -9.32 -7.10
N GLY A 157 14.32 -8.94 -6.12
CA GLY A 157 15.76 -9.22 -6.08
C GLY A 157 16.59 -8.36 -7.03
N ARG A 158 16.02 -7.26 -7.56
CA ARG A 158 16.69 -6.35 -8.50
C ARG A 158 17.22 -5.11 -7.77
N GLN A 159 18.28 -4.52 -8.31
CA GLN A 159 18.88 -3.26 -7.84
C GLN A 159 18.58 -2.08 -8.76
N GLN A 160 17.78 -2.28 -9.80
CA GLN A 160 17.36 -1.24 -10.72
C GLN A 160 15.85 -1.35 -10.93
N ALA A 161 15.13 -0.26 -10.71
CA ALA A 161 13.71 -0.20 -10.95
C ALA A 161 13.42 -0.03 -12.45
N THR A 162 12.40 -0.72 -12.95
CA THR A 162 11.96 -0.63 -14.34
C THR A 162 10.49 -0.24 -14.41
N ALA A 163 9.96 -0.05 -15.62
CA ALA A 163 8.52 0.21 -15.80
C ALA A 163 7.63 -0.91 -15.23
N ALA A 164 8.17 -2.13 -15.09
CA ALA A 164 7.48 -3.24 -14.45
C ALA A 164 7.15 -3.00 -12.97
N ASP A 165 7.83 -2.06 -12.32
CA ASP A 165 7.67 -1.72 -10.90
C ASP A 165 6.73 -0.53 -10.67
N LEU A 166 6.05 0.00 -11.71
CA LEU A 166 5.19 1.18 -11.59
C LEU A 166 3.80 0.91 -11.00
N TRP A 167 3.38 -0.36 -10.94
CA TRP A 167 2.07 -0.76 -10.41
C TRP A 167 1.75 -0.27 -8.99
N PRO A 168 2.69 -0.07 -8.04
CA PRO A 168 2.37 0.44 -6.71
C PRO A 168 1.84 1.87 -6.72
N LEU A 169 2.07 2.63 -7.81
CA LEU A 169 1.55 3.99 -7.95
C LEU A 169 0.02 4.03 -7.85
N LEU A 170 -0.66 2.98 -8.33
CA LEU A 170 -2.12 2.88 -8.24
C LEU A 170 -2.60 2.91 -6.80
N PHE A 171 -1.98 2.10 -5.93
CA PHE A 171 -2.33 2.02 -4.51
C PHE A 171 -1.91 3.25 -3.73
N ALA A 172 -1.05 4.11 -4.31
CA ALA A 172 -0.78 5.41 -3.73
C ALA A 172 -1.96 6.37 -3.87
N ILE A 173 -2.93 6.13 -4.78
CA ILE A 173 -4.06 7.03 -5.00
C ILE A 173 -5.10 6.82 -3.89
N PRO A 174 -5.49 7.88 -3.15
CA PRO A 174 -6.24 7.71 -1.90
C PRO A 174 -7.72 7.44 -2.08
N HIS A 175 -8.32 7.56 -3.28
CA HIS A 175 -9.77 7.38 -3.48
C HIS A 175 -10.09 6.23 -4.43
N GLN A 176 -11.14 5.45 -4.12
CA GLN A 176 -11.53 4.26 -4.89
C GLN A 176 -11.89 4.61 -6.34
N ALA A 177 -12.75 5.63 -6.53
CA ALA A 177 -13.13 6.09 -7.86
C ALA A 177 -11.92 6.59 -8.66
N ALA A 178 -10.99 7.31 -8.01
CA ALA A 178 -9.76 7.77 -8.66
C ALA A 178 -8.82 6.61 -9.01
N GLN A 179 -8.74 5.57 -8.19
CA GLN A 179 -8.01 4.34 -8.53
C GLN A 179 -8.62 3.66 -9.76
N ALA A 180 -9.95 3.57 -9.86
CA ALA A 180 -10.62 2.99 -11.02
C ALA A 180 -10.28 3.77 -12.30
N SER A 181 -10.44 5.10 -12.28
CA SER A 181 -10.09 5.97 -13.41
C SER A 181 -8.59 5.92 -13.75
N ALA A 182 -7.72 5.85 -12.73
CA ALA A 182 -6.27 5.75 -12.92
C ALA A 182 -5.86 4.47 -13.63
N ARG A 183 -6.54 3.34 -13.41
CA ARG A 183 -6.23 2.08 -14.12
C ARG A 183 -6.44 2.23 -15.61
N GLU A 184 -7.52 2.88 -16.02
CA GLU A 184 -7.80 3.13 -17.44
C GLU A 184 -6.77 4.08 -18.05
N VAL A 185 -6.47 5.18 -17.36
CA VAL A 185 -5.49 6.19 -17.81
C VAL A 185 -4.08 5.59 -17.90
N LEU A 186 -3.68 4.77 -16.94
CA LEU A 186 -2.34 4.20 -16.87
C LEU A 186 -2.20 2.85 -17.59
N ARG A 187 -3.21 2.39 -18.34
CA ARG A 187 -3.20 1.07 -18.99
C ARG A 187 -1.92 0.83 -19.81
N ASP A 188 -1.53 1.79 -20.64
CA ASP A 188 -0.34 1.67 -21.50
C ASP A 188 0.97 1.73 -20.69
N VAL A 189 0.97 2.49 -19.59
CA VAL A 189 2.13 2.57 -18.67
C VAL A 189 2.30 1.27 -17.90
N LEU A 190 1.20 0.67 -17.46
CA LEU A 190 1.17 -0.54 -16.64
C LEU A 190 1.19 -1.83 -17.46
N VAL A 191 1.27 -1.76 -18.80
CA VAL A 191 1.34 -2.95 -19.66
C VAL A 191 2.54 -3.84 -19.34
N GLN A 192 3.63 -3.24 -18.85
CA GLN A 192 4.85 -3.96 -18.46
C GLN A 192 4.85 -4.38 -16.98
N ALA A 193 3.81 -4.05 -16.21
CA ALA A 193 3.74 -4.36 -14.78
C ALA A 193 3.79 -5.87 -14.56
N ALA A 194 4.83 -6.32 -13.87
CA ALA A 194 5.04 -7.73 -13.55
C ALA A 194 5.90 -7.83 -12.28
N HIS A 195 5.54 -8.76 -11.39
CA HIS A 195 6.32 -9.03 -10.19
C HIS A 195 6.35 -10.53 -9.88
N PRO A 196 7.52 -11.15 -9.67
CA PRO A 196 7.64 -12.60 -9.50
C PRO A 196 6.92 -13.12 -8.25
N LEU A 197 6.92 -12.36 -7.16
CA LEU A 197 6.33 -12.76 -5.87
C LEU A 197 4.94 -12.17 -5.59
N LEU A 198 4.52 -11.14 -6.33
CA LEU A 198 3.31 -10.34 -6.03
C LEU A 198 2.38 -10.34 -7.25
N GLN A 199 2.22 -11.52 -7.86
CA GLN A 199 1.52 -11.68 -9.14
C GLN A 199 0.08 -11.19 -9.04
N SER A 200 -0.69 -11.71 -8.08
CA SER A 200 -2.09 -11.32 -7.86
C SER A 200 -2.29 -9.80 -7.65
N VAL A 201 -1.43 -9.15 -6.86
CA VAL A 201 -1.55 -7.70 -6.60
C VAL A 201 -1.16 -6.88 -7.84
N THR A 202 -0.11 -7.31 -8.55
CA THR A 202 0.34 -6.65 -9.78
C THR A 202 -0.71 -6.77 -10.88
N GLU A 203 -1.31 -7.95 -11.01
CA GLU A 203 -2.42 -8.24 -11.92
C GLU A 203 -3.65 -7.42 -11.59
N HIS A 204 -4.01 -7.31 -10.30
CA HIS A 204 -5.10 -6.46 -9.87
C HIS A 204 -4.86 -5.00 -10.27
N ALA A 205 -3.62 -4.52 -10.14
CA ALA A 205 -3.27 -3.15 -10.49
C ALA A 205 -3.28 -2.89 -12.00
N ALA A 206 -2.73 -3.81 -12.80
CA ALA A 206 -2.57 -3.63 -14.24
C ALA A 206 -3.81 -4.04 -15.07
N GLN A 207 -4.69 -4.89 -14.52
CA GLN A 207 -5.81 -5.52 -15.23
C GLN A 207 -5.44 -6.10 -16.60
N THR A 208 -4.19 -6.57 -16.77
CA THR A 208 -3.72 -7.18 -18.01
C THR A 208 -4.51 -8.46 -18.33
N PRO A 209 -4.67 -8.86 -19.61
CA PRO A 209 -5.46 -10.04 -20.00
C PRO A 209 -5.08 -11.35 -19.28
N GLN A 210 -3.82 -11.48 -18.84
CA GLN A 210 -3.34 -12.60 -18.02
C GLN A 210 -4.00 -12.66 -16.63
N ALA A 211 -4.40 -11.51 -16.06
CA ALA A 211 -5.17 -11.42 -14.80
C ALA A 211 -6.61 -11.97 -14.90
N ARG A 212 -7.11 -12.15 -16.12
CA ARG A 212 -8.39 -12.82 -16.39
C ARG A 212 -8.20 -14.33 -16.42
N ILE A 213 -7.09 -14.80 -16.97
CA ILE A 213 -6.74 -16.22 -17.04
C ILE A 213 -6.34 -16.74 -15.66
N GLY A 214 -5.57 -16.00 -14.86
CA GLY A 214 -5.25 -16.37 -13.48
C GLY A 214 -6.50 -16.52 -12.61
N ARG A 215 -7.46 -15.58 -12.72
CA ARG A 215 -8.78 -15.71 -12.08
C ARG A 215 -9.59 -16.88 -12.61
N LEU A 216 -9.63 -17.09 -13.92
CA LEU A 216 -10.37 -18.22 -14.53
C LEU A 216 -9.73 -19.58 -14.21
N VAL A 217 -8.42 -19.64 -13.97
CA VAL A 217 -7.70 -20.85 -13.55
C VAL A 217 -7.90 -21.09 -12.05
N GLU A 218 -7.86 -20.06 -11.20
CA GLU A 218 -8.26 -20.17 -9.78
C GLU A 218 -9.75 -20.50 -9.60
N GLU A 219 -10.62 -20.09 -10.54
CA GLU A 219 -12.04 -20.46 -10.63
C GLU A 219 -12.27 -21.85 -11.25
N ALA A 220 -11.31 -22.40 -12.00
CA ALA A 220 -11.42 -23.71 -12.66
C ALA A 220 -10.74 -24.85 -11.87
N ASP A 221 -9.77 -24.55 -11.01
CA ASP A 221 -9.06 -25.50 -10.16
C ASP A 221 -9.65 -25.61 -8.72
N ARG A 222 -10.86 -25.09 -8.49
CA ARG A 222 -11.64 -25.23 -7.24
C ARG A 222 -13.06 -25.72 -7.52
#